data_AF-A0A2T9ZU16-F1
#
_entry.id   AF-A0A2T9ZU16-F1
#
_cell.length_a   1.000
_cell.length_b   1.000
_cell.length_c   1.000
_cell.angle_alpha   90.00
_cell.angle_beta   90.00
_cell.angle_gamma   90.00
#
_symmetry.space_group_name_H-M   'P 1'
#
loop_
_entity.id
_entity.type
_entity.pdbx_description
1 polymer ?
#
loop_
_entity_poly.entity_id
_entity_poly.type
_entity_poly.pdbx_seq_one_letter_code
_entity_poly.pdbx_strand_id
1 'polypeptide(L)' 'MLAKLAGIVDLGALKPLLDEPRFGLEDVGKAHDRLTSGQAVGKVVVEF' A
#
# COMPACT_ATOMS: atom_id res chain seq x y z
N MET A 1 -9.46 9.20 14.52
CA MET A 1 -7.98 9.13 14.43
C MET A 1 -7.50 9.13 12.97
N LEU A 2 -8.00 8.23 12.11
CA LEU A 2 -7.54 8.11 10.71
C LEU A 2 -7.85 9.32 9.81
N ALA A 3 -8.97 10.03 10.03
CA ALA A 3 -9.35 11.19 9.23
C ALA A 3 -8.30 12.33 9.26
N LYS A 4 -7.61 12.51 10.40
CA LYS A 4 -6.54 13.52 10.51
C LYS A 4 -5.34 13.15 9.64
N LEU A 5 -4.97 11.88 9.62
CA LEU A 5 -3.87 11.39 8.79
C LEU A 5 -4.22 11.47 7.30
N ALA A 6 -5.45 11.13 6.92
CA ALA A 6 -5.94 11.29 5.56
C ALA A 6 -5.85 12.76 5.09
N GLY A 7 -6.28 13.72 5.92
CA GLY A 7 -6.16 15.14 5.58
C GLY A 7 -4.72 15.61 5.35
N ILE A 8 -3.74 15.05 6.07
CA ILE A 8 -2.31 15.35 5.83
C ILE A 8 -1.83 14.77 4.48
N VAL A 9 -2.33 13.60 4.10
CA VAL A 9 -2.05 12.98 2.80
C VAL A 9 -2.70 13.77 1.66
N ASP A 10 -3.96 14.18 1.81
CA ASP A 10 -4.71 14.94 0.81
C ASP A 10 -4.08 16.32 0.53
N LEU A 11 -3.53 16.95 1.57
CA LEU A 11 -2.75 18.20 1.45
C LEU A 11 -1.37 17.99 0.79
N GLY A 12 -0.99 16.75 0.44
CA GLY A 12 0.30 16.41 -0.14
C GLY A 12 1.48 16.51 0.83
N ALA A 13 1.22 16.80 2.10
CA ALA A 13 2.22 16.93 3.15
C ALA A 13 2.79 15.58 3.60
N LEU A 14 2.09 14.47 3.30
CA LEU A 14 2.59 13.12 3.44
C LEU A 14 2.28 12.31 2.18
N LYS A 15 3.32 11.82 1.49
CA LYS A 15 3.16 10.94 0.33
C LYS A 15 3.41 9.49 0.76
N PRO A 16 2.40 8.60 0.76
CA PRO A 16 2.62 7.20 1.05
C PRO A 16 3.52 6.58 -0.03
N LEU A 17 4.58 5.90 0.41
CA LEU A 17 5.41 5.10 -0.47
C LEU A 17 4.67 3.80 -0.79
N LEU A 18 4.51 3.49 -2.06
CA LEU A 18 3.88 2.26 -2.55
C LEU A 18 4.97 1.33 -3.08
N ASP A 19 4.79 0.04 -2.84
CA ASP A 19 5.59 -1.00 -3.50
C ASP A 19 5.19 -1.02 -4.98
N GLU A 20 6.16 -1.17 -5.87
CA GLU A 20 5.93 -1.08 -7.32
C GLU A 20 4.96 -2.15 -7.86
N PRO A 21 5.01 -3.42 -7.40
CA PRO A 21 4.05 -4.44 -7.79
C PRO A 21 2.62 -4.10 -7.34
N ARG A 22 1.68 -4.20 -8.28
CA ARG A 22 0.24 -4.16 -8.01
C ARG A 22 -0.36 -5.54 -8.20
N PHE A 23 -1.29 -5.89 -7.33
CA PHE A 23 -1.96 -7.18 -7.37
C PHE A 23 -3.45 -6.96 -7.60
N GLY A 24 -4.06 -7.81 -8.43
CA GLY A 24 -5.51 -7.92 -8.48
C GLY A 24 -6.04 -8.63 -7.24
N LEU A 25 -7.33 -8.48 -6.96
CA LEU A 25 -7.98 -9.16 -5.83
C LEU A 25 -7.84 -10.69 -5.91
N GLU A 26 -7.83 -11.25 -7.12
CA GLU A 26 -7.58 -12.66 -7.40
C GLU A 26 -6.18 -13.13 -6.96
N ASP A 27 -5.22 -12.19 -6.86
CA ASP A 27 -3.82 -12.43 -6.52
C ASP A 27 -3.48 -12.02 -5.07
N VAL A 28 -4.48 -11.84 -4.20
CA VAL A 28 -4.28 -11.38 -2.81
C VAL A 28 -3.29 -12.25 -2.02
N GLY A 29 -3.20 -13.55 -2.31
CA GLY A 29 -2.19 -14.43 -1.71
C GLY A 29 -0.76 -14.01 -2.06
N LYS A 30 -0.50 -13.66 -3.32
CA LYS A 30 0.81 -13.17 -3.77
C LYS A 30 1.14 -11.80 -3.17
N ALA A 31 0.14 -10.94 -3.01
CA ALA A 31 0.30 -9.66 -2.33
C ALA A 31 0.75 -9.85 -0.86
N HIS A 32 0.15 -10.82 -0.17
CA HIS A 32 0.53 -11.18 1.20
C HIS A 32 1.94 -11.77 1.28
N ASP A 33 2.31 -12.65 0.35
CA ASP A 33 3.67 -13.21 0.29
C ASP A 33 4.71 -12.11 0.05
N ARG A 34 4.43 -11.15 -0.84
CA ARG A 34 5.30 -9.98 -1.07
C ARG A 34 5.49 -9.16 0.20
N LEU A 35 4.40 -8.85 0.92
CA LEU A 35 4.45 -8.08 2.16
C LEU A 35 5.27 -8.80 3.25
N THR A 36 5.07 -10.12 3.40
CA THR A 36 5.71 -10.91 4.45
C THR A 36 7.15 -11.33 4.11
N SER A 37 7.54 -11.26 2.83
CA SER A 37 8.90 -11.57 2.38
C SER A 37 9.99 -10.62 2.91
N GLY A 38 9.61 -9.45 3.43
CA GLY A 38 10.53 -8.39 3.83
C GLY A 38 11.15 -7.61 2.65
N GLN A 39 10.77 -7.93 1.41
CA GLN A 39 11.29 -7.28 0.20
C GLN A 39 10.42 -6.13 -0.30
N ALA A 40 9.22 -5.95 0.27
CA ALA A 40 8.33 -4.86 -0.09
C ALA A 40 8.92 -3.52 0.35
N VAL A 41 8.88 -2.53 -0.54
CA VAL A 41 9.28 -1.15 -0.26
C VAL A 41 8.03 -0.28 -0.17
N GLY A 42 7.59 0.01 1.05
CA GLY A 42 6.36 0.77 1.27
C GLY A 42 5.11 -0.11 1.36
N LYS A 43 3.97 0.39 0.90
CA LYS A 43 2.68 -0.30 0.97
C LYS A 43 2.44 -1.17 -0.26
N VAL A 44 2.14 -2.44 -0.05
CA VAL A 44 1.64 -3.33 -1.10
C VAL A 44 0.18 -2.98 -1.42
N VAL A 45 -0.16 -2.88 -2.71
CA VAL A 45 -1.49 -2.45 -3.18
C VAL A 45 -2.23 -3.62 -3.83
N VAL A 46 -3.50 -3.78 -3.47
CA VAL A 46 -4.45 -4.69 -4.11
C VAL A 46 -5.58 -3.86 -4.71
N GLU A 47 -5.87 -4.08 -5.99
CA GLU A 47 -6.90 -3.38 -6.77
C GLU A 47 -8.04 -4.35 -7.17
N PHE A 48 -9.22 -3.79 -7.43
CA PHE A 48 -10.43 -4.53 -7.84
C PHE A 48 -10.57 -4.62 -9.36
#